data_AF-A0A7S1IU92-F1
#
_entry.id   AF-A0A7S1IU92-F1
#
_cell.length_a   1.000
_cell.length_b   1.000
_cell.length_c   1.000
_cell.angle_alpha   90.00
_cell.angle_beta   90.00
_cell.angle_gamma   90.00
#
_symmetry.space_group_name_H-M   'P 1'
#
loop_
_entity.id
_entity.type
_entity.pdbx_description
1 polymer ?
#
loop_
_entity_poly.entity_id
_entity_poly.type
_entity_poly.pdbx_seq_one_letter_code
_entity_poly.pdbx_strand_id
1 'polypeptide(L)'
;SFKTFPSHPTLAHRLNFAIVSCNKLRTTQKMVKDSDDVWAALAEMIQHDELDMALHLGDQVYADDDFEAFQQGKVSKQAAMEHCTFLKAIDLLGKTPKGEWESKRLKVLEMYRQEYRNTWGHPKTREALANIPNIMIYDDHEIRDDLGDKPEEYDPNSNVYFIAECGRRAALEYQRALHEDIDFSHPTRIPQLLRENYVIHRMGEYCIVMADCRAAKTFFSVPGDPRPFLTSHQFHDLETALAASGELWDCTMMIFATQVPMIFMGRKMTERIAKKLDDFEGMWSYHNNEYDQ
;
A
#
# COMPACT_ATOMS: atom_id res chain seq x y z
N SER A 1 10.05 23.40 3.79
CA SER A 1 8.92 24.23 4.27
C SER A 1 7.67 23.58 3.72
N PHE A 2 6.62 23.36 4.51
CA PHE A 2 5.38 22.76 4.01
C PHE A 2 4.23 23.78 4.06
N LYS A 3 3.25 23.61 3.17
CA LYS A 3 2.08 24.47 3.04
C LYS A 3 0.85 23.68 3.48
N THR A 4 0.07 24.23 4.40
CA THR A 4 -1.23 23.67 4.76
C THR A 4 -2.26 24.05 3.71
N PHE A 5 -3.29 23.22 3.54
CA PHE A 5 -4.42 23.60 2.70
C PHE A 5 -5.12 24.85 3.24
N PRO A 6 -5.70 25.68 2.36
CA PRO A 6 -6.64 26.69 2.80
C PRO A 6 -7.78 26.00 3.58
N SER A 7 -8.39 26.71 4.52
CA SER A 7 -9.53 26.17 5.29
C SER A 7 -10.78 25.95 4.42
N HIS A 8 -10.87 26.65 3.29
CA HIS A 8 -11.95 26.54 2.32
C HIS A 8 -11.42 26.59 0.87
N PRO A 9 -10.75 25.53 0.38
CA PRO A 9 -10.41 25.42 -1.03
C PRO A 9 -11.71 25.36 -1.83
N THR A 10 -11.98 26.42 -2.58
CA THR A 10 -13.01 26.44 -3.62
C THR A 10 -12.39 25.97 -4.93
N LEU A 11 -13.20 25.60 -5.92
CA LEU A 11 -12.75 25.32 -7.29
C LEU A 11 -11.97 26.48 -7.93
N ALA A 12 -12.07 27.70 -7.38
CA ALA A 12 -11.24 28.83 -7.80
C ALA A 12 -9.77 28.68 -7.38
N HIS A 13 -9.48 27.86 -6.37
CA HIS A 13 -8.13 27.44 -6.02
C HIS A 13 -7.74 26.21 -6.83
N ARG A 14 -6.76 26.36 -7.73
CA ARG A 14 -6.17 25.24 -8.44
C ARG A 14 -5.33 24.43 -7.46
N LEU A 15 -5.68 23.14 -7.28
CA LEU A 15 -4.86 22.16 -6.58
C LEU A 15 -4.08 21.33 -7.59
N ASN A 16 -2.78 21.18 -7.39
CA ASN A 16 -1.93 20.30 -8.20
C ASN A 16 -1.46 19.11 -7.35
N PHE A 17 -1.73 17.90 -7.84
CA PHE A 17 -1.37 16.66 -7.15
C PHE A 17 -0.31 15.90 -7.96
N ALA A 18 0.64 15.29 -7.25
CA ALA A 18 1.40 14.16 -7.78
C ALA A 18 0.70 12.86 -7.38
N ILE A 19 0.63 11.88 -8.28
CA ILE A 19 0.15 10.53 -7.99
C ILE A 19 1.29 9.57 -8.28
N VAL A 20 1.71 8.80 -7.28
CA VAL A 20 2.94 7.99 -7.32
C VAL A 20 2.64 6.58 -6.82
N SER A 21 3.26 5.58 -7.45
CA SER A 21 3.28 4.19 -7.00
C SER A 21 4.57 3.51 -7.46
N CYS A 22 4.82 2.28 -7.01
CA CYS A 22 5.87 1.40 -7.52
C CYS A 22 7.29 1.96 -7.37
N ASN A 23 7.65 2.35 -6.13
CA ASN A 23 8.96 2.88 -5.77
C ASN A 23 10.04 1.79 -5.61
N LYS A 24 10.37 1.12 -6.70
CA LYS A 24 11.38 0.05 -6.71
C LYS A 24 12.80 0.60 -6.66
N LEU A 25 13.30 0.92 -5.47
CA LEU A 25 14.61 1.55 -5.27
C LEU A 25 15.75 0.85 -6.01
N ARG A 26 15.78 -0.49 -6.02
CA ARG A 26 16.86 -1.23 -6.72
C ARG A 26 16.86 -0.99 -8.22
N THR A 27 15.68 -0.85 -8.82
CA THR A 27 15.57 -0.46 -10.23
C THR A 27 16.14 0.94 -10.43
N THR A 28 15.76 1.89 -9.57
CA THR A 28 16.29 3.26 -9.60
C THR A 28 17.82 3.26 -9.51
N GLN A 29 18.40 2.56 -8.53
CA GLN A 29 19.85 2.54 -8.31
C GLN A 29 20.65 1.83 -9.41
N LYS A 30 20.08 0.81 -10.06
CA LYS A 30 20.81 -0.01 -11.03
C LYS A 30 20.63 0.42 -12.48
N MET A 31 19.45 0.94 -12.82
CA MET A 31 19.01 1.08 -14.21
C MET A 31 18.65 2.51 -14.60
N VAL A 32 18.42 3.38 -13.63
CA VAL A 32 17.96 4.75 -13.88
C VAL A 32 19.15 5.70 -13.74
N LYS A 33 19.35 6.54 -14.75
CA LYS A 33 20.33 7.63 -14.65
C LYS A 33 19.76 8.69 -13.72
N ASP A 34 20.61 9.45 -13.03
CA ASP A 34 20.16 10.53 -12.15
C ASP A 34 19.22 11.54 -12.85
N SER A 35 19.38 11.77 -14.17
CA SER A 35 18.50 12.63 -14.98
C SER A 35 17.08 12.07 -15.19
N ASP A 36 16.94 10.76 -15.04
CA ASP A 36 15.72 10.00 -15.32
C ASP A 36 15.04 9.54 -14.00
N ASP A 37 15.59 9.93 -12.84
CA ASP A 37 15.03 9.65 -11.53
C ASP A 37 13.77 10.50 -11.31
N VAL A 38 12.61 9.85 -11.33
CA VAL A 38 11.31 10.50 -11.15
C VAL A 38 11.21 11.20 -9.79
N TRP A 39 11.90 10.72 -8.75
CA TRP A 39 11.95 11.42 -7.46
C TRP A 39 12.74 12.72 -7.54
N ALA A 40 13.74 12.81 -8.41
CA ALA A 40 14.47 14.06 -8.63
C ALA A 40 13.57 15.09 -9.31
N ALA A 41 12.81 14.68 -10.34
CA ALA A 41 11.82 15.53 -10.99
C ALA A 41 10.71 15.97 -10.02
N LEU A 42 10.21 15.06 -9.19
CA LEU A 42 9.21 15.38 -8.18
C LEU A 42 9.74 16.38 -7.14
N ALA A 43 10.97 16.18 -6.67
CA ALA A 43 11.62 17.12 -5.75
C ALA A 43 11.79 18.52 -6.38
N GLU A 44 12.14 18.60 -7.66
CA GLU A 44 12.23 19.87 -8.39
C GLU A 44 10.87 20.58 -8.47
N MET A 45 9.80 19.86 -8.87
CA MET A 45 8.44 20.42 -8.90
C MET A 45 7.99 20.94 -7.52
N ILE A 46 8.32 20.22 -6.44
CA ILE A 46 8.03 20.64 -5.06
C ILE A 46 8.80 21.92 -4.71
N GLN A 47 10.09 22.00 -5.04
CA GLN A 47 10.90 23.20 -4.78
C GLN A 47 10.38 24.44 -5.52
N HIS A 48 9.74 24.24 -6.67
CA HIS A 48 9.17 25.30 -7.50
C HIS A 48 7.71 25.65 -7.13
N ASP A 49 7.16 25.10 -6.03
CA ASP A 49 5.77 25.31 -5.57
C ASP A 49 4.73 24.91 -6.63
N GLU A 50 5.04 23.89 -7.44
CA GLU A 50 4.16 23.40 -8.52
C GLU A 50 3.13 22.37 -8.03
N LEU A 51 3.34 21.79 -6.85
CA LEU A 51 2.55 20.71 -6.27
C LEU A 51 2.09 21.05 -4.86
N ASP A 52 0.83 20.76 -4.55
CA ASP A 52 0.25 20.98 -3.22
C ASP A 52 0.25 19.69 -2.37
N MET A 53 0.19 18.51 -3.00
CA MET A 53 0.20 17.21 -2.31
C MET A 53 0.66 16.06 -3.22
N ALA A 54 1.16 14.98 -2.62
CA ALA A 54 1.38 13.69 -3.27
C ALA A 54 0.42 12.62 -2.74
N LEU A 55 -0.18 11.83 -3.64
CA LEU A 55 -1.01 10.66 -3.35
C LEU A 55 -0.23 9.40 -3.73
N HIS A 56 -0.07 8.49 -2.78
CA HIS A 56 0.75 7.28 -2.94
C HIS A 56 -0.15 6.05 -2.96
N LEU A 57 -0.25 5.41 -4.13
CA LEU A 57 -1.23 4.36 -4.37
C LEU A 57 -0.74 2.94 -4.03
N GLY A 58 0.43 2.79 -3.41
CA GLY A 58 1.00 1.47 -3.16
C GLY A 58 2.46 1.31 -3.55
N ASP A 59 3.08 0.22 -3.10
CA ASP A 59 4.45 -0.17 -3.44
C ASP A 59 5.48 0.91 -3.12
N GLN A 60 5.38 1.50 -1.93
CA GLN A 60 6.34 2.51 -1.46
C GLN A 60 7.70 1.88 -1.15
N VAL A 61 7.74 0.56 -0.96
CA VAL A 61 8.91 -0.29 -0.83
C VAL A 61 8.66 -1.64 -1.51
N TYR A 62 9.72 -2.38 -1.83
CA TYR A 62 9.65 -3.74 -2.39
C TYR A 62 10.33 -4.73 -1.45
N ALA A 63 9.56 -5.25 -0.48
CA ALA A 63 10.08 -6.15 0.55
C ALA A 63 10.40 -7.55 0.02
N ASP A 64 10.05 -7.87 -1.21
CA ASP A 64 10.16 -9.19 -1.82
C ASP A 64 11.05 -9.19 -3.07
N ASP A 65 11.91 -8.19 -3.22
CA ASP A 65 12.85 -8.10 -4.33
C ASP A 65 13.65 -9.40 -4.54
N ASP A 66 13.74 -9.86 -5.80
CA ASP A 66 14.33 -11.15 -6.22
C ASP A 66 13.61 -12.42 -5.73
N PHE A 67 12.45 -12.34 -5.06
CA PHE A 67 11.71 -13.51 -4.59
C PHE A 67 11.24 -14.41 -5.73
N GLU A 68 10.60 -13.83 -6.75
CA GLU A 68 10.14 -14.58 -7.94
C GLU A 68 11.31 -15.26 -8.66
N ALA A 69 12.42 -14.53 -8.85
CA ALA A 69 13.63 -15.07 -9.47
C ALA A 69 14.21 -16.24 -8.66
N PHE A 70 14.14 -16.18 -7.33
CA PHE A 70 14.51 -17.30 -6.45
C PHE A 70 13.57 -18.49 -6.61
N GLN A 71 12.25 -18.27 -6.62
CA GLN A 71 11.26 -19.34 -6.82
C GLN A 71 11.45 -20.05 -8.17
N GLN A 72 11.85 -19.32 -9.20
CA GLN A 72 12.15 -19.84 -10.54
C GLN A 72 13.56 -20.44 -10.66
N GLY A 73 14.35 -20.45 -9.58
CA GLY A 73 15.71 -20.99 -9.58
C GLY A 73 16.74 -20.18 -10.39
N LYS A 74 16.42 -18.93 -10.75
CA LYS A 74 17.31 -18.03 -11.51
C LYS A 74 18.42 -17.44 -10.63
N VAL A 75 18.18 -17.34 -9.33
CA VAL A 75 19.16 -16.89 -8.34
C VAL A 75 19.21 -17.85 -7.15
N SER A 76 20.34 -17.89 -6.45
CA SER A 76 20.46 -18.69 -5.24
C SER A 76 19.66 -18.07 -4.10
N LYS A 77 19.26 -18.90 -3.12
CA LYS A 77 18.60 -18.41 -1.89
C LYS A 77 19.44 -17.33 -1.19
N GLN A 78 20.76 -17.53 -1.12
CA GLN A 78 21.66 -16.59 -0.47
C GLN A 78 21.67 -15.24 -1.19
N ALA A 79 21.70 -15.23 -2.52
CA ALA A 79 21.68 -14.00 -3.32
C ALA A 79 20.34 -13.27 -3.18
N ALA A 80 19.22 -13.98 -3.27
CA ALA A 80 17.90 -13.36 -3.08
C ALA A 80 17.74 -12.81 -1.65
N MET A 81 18.23 -13.52 -0.63
CA MET A 81 18.23 -13.07 0.76
C MET A 81 19.11 -11.84 1.00
N GLU A 82 19.89 -11.31 0.05
CA GLU A 82 20.54 -10.01 0.24
C GLU A 82 19.52 -8.88 0.24
N HIS A 83 18.49 -8.99 -0.60
CA HIS A 83 17.54 -7.92 -0.89
C HIS A 83 16.07 -8.26 -0.60
N CYS A 84 15.72 -9.53 -0.48
CA CYS A 84 14.37 -9.98 -0.20
C CYS A 84 14.10 -10.02 1.31
N THR A 85 13.49 -8.97 1.85
CA THR A 85 13.04 -8.91 3.25
C THR A 85 12.05 -10.02 3.61
N PHE A 86 11.10 -10.32 2.72
CA PHE A 86 10.13 -11.41 2.89
C PHE A 86 10.83 -12.78 3.01
N LEU A 87 11.77 -13.10 2.12
CA LEU A 87 12.51 -14.37 2.15
C LEU A 87 13.38 -14.49 3.42
N LYS A 88 13.97 -13.39 3.90
CA LYS A 88 14.71 -13.37 5.18
C LYS A 88 13.79 -13.75 6.34
N ALA A 89 12.57 -13.20 6.37
CA ALA A 89 11.58 -13.48 7.40
C ALA A 89 11.07 -14.94 7.32
N ILE A 90 10.77 -15.44 6.12
CA ILE A 90 10.37 -16.83 5.88
C ILE A 90 11.46 -17.81 6.32
N ASP A 91 12.73 -17.55 5.97
CA ASP A 91 13.85 -18.40 6.39
C ASP A 91 14.02 -18.42 7.91
N LEU A 92 13.87 -17.26 8.57
CA LEU A 92 13.94 -17.16 10.03
C LEU A 92 12.83 -17.98 10.70
N LEU A 93 11.58 -17.84 10.25
CA LEU A 93 10.44 -18.54 10.85
C LEU A 93 10.42 -20.03 10.49
N GLY A 94 10.90 -20.42 9.31
CA GLY A 94 11.02 -21.84 8.92
C GLY A 94 12.00 -22.62 9.81
N LYS A 95 12.92 -21.93 10.50
CA LYS A 95 13.85 -22.49 11.49
C LYS A 95 13.37 -22.35 12.94
N THR A 96 12.21 -21.73 13.15
CA THR A 96 11.68 -21.40 14.46
C THR A 96 10.37 -22.15 14.71
N PRO A 97 10.23 -22.93 15.79
CA PRO A 97 8.95 -23.55 16.14
C PRO A 97 7.81 -22.52 16.23
N LYS A 98 6.59 -22.87 15.80
CA LYS A 98 5.45 -21.95 15.76
C LYS A 98 5.18 -21.26 17.10
N GLY A 99 5.30 -21.99 18.22
CA GLY A 99 5.14 -21.45 19.57
C GLY A 99 6.17 -20.37 19.96
N GLU A 100 7.24 -20.21 19.18
CA GLU A 100 8.30 -19.23 19.40
C GLU A 100 8.27 -18.06 18.41
N TRP A 101 7.34 -18.01 17.45
CA TRP A 101 7.28 -16.95 16.44
C TRP A 101 7.15 -15.55 17.04
N GLU A 102 6.33 -15.39 18.09
CA GLU A 102 6.17 -14.10 18.77
C GLU A 102 7.51 -13.55 19.31
N SER A 103 8.42 -14.41 19.75
CA SER A 103 9.77 -13.99 20.17
C SER A 103 10.60 -13.38 19.02
N LYS A 104 10.21 -13.65 17.77
CA LYS A 104 10.85 -13.14 16.55
C LYS A 104 10.10 -11.93 15.97
N ARG A 105 8.92 -11.57 16.46
CA ARG A 105 8.08 -10.48 15.90
C ARG A 105 8.86 -9.19 15.74
N LEU A 106 9.53 -8.72 16.80
CA LEU A 106 10.34 -7.50 16.75
C LEU A 106 11.48 -7.59 15.73
N LYS A 107 12.10 -8.77 15.59
CA LYS A 107 13.17 -8.99 14.62
C LYS A 107 12.64 -8.92 13.18
N VAL A 108 11.50 -9.54 12.89
CA VAL A 108 10.85 -9.48 11.57
C VAL A 108 10.40 -8.06 11.27
N LEU A 109 9.72 -7.40 12.21
CA LEU A 109 9.31 -6.00 12.09
C LEU A 109 10.49 -5.08 11.79
N GLU A 110 11.64 -5.27 12.47
CA GLU A 110 12.83 -4.48 12.21
C GLU A 110 13.42 -4.69 10.81
N MET A 111 13.25 -5.87 10.20
CA MET A 111 13.63 -6.08 8.79
C MET A 111 12.79 -5.20 7.87
N TYR A 112 11.48 -5.14 8.07
CA TYR A 112 10.59 -4.28 7.29
C TYR A 112 10.85 -2.79 7.52
N ARG A 113 11.08 -2.37 8.77
CA ARG A 113 11.50 -0.99 9.05
C ARG A 113 12.80 -0.63 8.34
N GLN A 114 13.75 -1.57 8.26
CA GLN A 114 14.99 -1.34 7.53
C GLN A 114 14.74 -1.19 6.02
N GLU A 115 13.78 -1.92 5.44
CA GLU A 115 13.37 -1.75 4.04
C GLU A 115 12.88 -0.34 3.74
N TYR A 116 12.01 0.19 4.61
CA TYR A 116 11.58 1.60 4.55
C TYR A 116 12.75 2.57 4.68
N ARG A 117 13.64 2.38 5.67
CA ARG A 117 14.80 3.27 5.83
C ARG A 117 15.78 3.22 4.67
N ASN A 118 15.93 2.06 4.02
CA ASN A 118 16.74 1.93 2.81
C ASN A 118 16.10 2.72 1.66
N THR A 119 14.82 2.47 1.40
CA THR A 119 14.07 3.06 0.30
C THR A 119 13.92 4.58 0.45
N TRP A 120 13.44 5.03 1.61
CA TRP A 120 13.24 6.45 1.92
C TRP A 120 14.53 7.15 2.33
N GLY A 121 15.62 6.39 2.50
CA GLY A 121 16.98 6.91 2.64
C GLY A 121 17.58 7.40 1.33
N HIS A 122 17.00 7.01 0.18
CA HIS A 122 17.37 7.55 -1.13
C HIS A 122 17.25 9.09 -1.10
N PRO A 123 18.33 9.85 -1.42
CA PRO A 123 18.33 11.29 -1.22
C PRO A 123 17.15 12.02 -1.86
N LYS A 124 16.73 11.62 -3.06
CA LYS A 124 15.64 12.26 -3.81
C LYS A 124 14.26 11.91 -3.28
N THR A 125 14.03 10.66 -2.90
CA THR A 125 12.81 10.25 -2.19
C THR A 125 12.67 11.01 -0.87
N ARG A 126 13.74 11.04 -0.05
CA ARG A 126 13.75 11.78 1.22
C ARG A 126 13.45 13.26 1.04
N GLU A 127 14.07 13.87 0.03
CA GLU A 127 13.89 15.29 -0.29
C GLU A 127 12.44 15.61 -0.65
N ALA A 128 11.81 14.81 -1.52
CA ALA A 128 10.41 14.98 -1.88
C ALA A 128 9.47 14.79 -0.67
N LEU A 129 9.56 13.63 0.01
CA LEU A 129 8.67 13.27 1.13
C LEU A 129 8.72 14.28 2.28
N ALA A 130 9.89 14.90 2.53
CA ALA A 130 10.05 15.87 3.61
C ALA A 130 9.46 17.26 3.30
N ASN A 131 9.09 17.56 2.06
CA ASN A 131 8.74 18.92 1.63
C ASN A 131 7.33 19.06 1.05
N ILE A 132 6.54 17.99 1.00
CA ILE A 132 5.13 18.04 0.56
C ILE A 132 4.24 17.20 1.48
N PRO A 133 2.97 17.56 1.70
CA PRO A 133 2.00 16.65 2.30
C PRO A 133 1.85 15.39 1.46
N ASN A 134 1.84 14.23 2.11
CA ASN A 134 1.69 12.93 1.46
C ASN A 134 0.45 12.24 2.02
N ILE A 135 -0.39 11.70 1.14
CA ILE A 135 -1.42 10.74 1.52
C ILE A 135 -1.05 9.37 0.96
N MET A 136 -0.93 8.36 1.83
CA MET A 136 -0.42 7.05 1.43
C MET A 136 -1.32 5.89 1.84
N ILE A 137 -1.39 4.90 0.96
CA ILE A 137 -1.84 3.54 1.25
C ILE A 137 -0.76 2.56 0.80
N TYR A 138 -0.60 1.45 1.52
CA TYR A 138 0.23 0.34 1.05
C TYR A 138 -0.50 -0.55 0.02
N ASP A 139 0.29 -1.29 -0.75
CA ASP A 139 -0.10 -2.37 -1.67
C ASP A 139 0.63 -3.67 -1.29
N ASP A 140 0.76 -4.60 -2.21
CA ASP A 140 1.26 -5.95 -1.97
C ASP A 140 2.78 -5.98 -1.75
N HIS A 141 3.58 -5.27 -2.54
CA HIS A 141 5.04 -5.30 -2.42
C HIS A 141 5.60 -4.71 -1.12
N GLU A 142 4.79 -4.02 -0.32
CA GLU A 142 5.13 -3.74 1.08
C GLU A 142 5.42 -5.01 1.88
N ILE A 143 4.86 -6.15 1.46
CA ILE A 143 5.03 -7.46 2.09
C ILE A 143 5.57 -8.48 1.08
N ARG A 144 4.81 -8.75 0.01
CA ARG A 144 5.16 -9.60 -1.13
C ARG A 144 4.14 -9.46 -2.27
N ASP A 145 4.61 -9.70 -3.49
CA ASP A 145 3.84 -9.77 -4.73
C ASP A 145 2.55 -10.60 -4.59
N ASP A 146 1.44 -10.06 -5.07
CA ASP A 146 0.09 -10.64 -5.03
C ASP A 146 -0.44 -10.95 -3.62
N LEU A 147 -0.10 -10.12 -2.63
CA LEU A 147 -0.62 -10.28 -1.28
C LEU A 147 -2.17 -10.27 -1.27
N GLY A 148 -2.73 -11.28 -0.63
CA GLY A 148 -4.18 -11.46 -0.42
C GLY A 148 -4.80 -12.48 -1.36
N ASP A 149 -4.04 -13.01 -2.33
CA ASP A 149 -4.55 -13.94 -3.33
C ASP A 149 -4.32 -15.42 -2.92
N LYS A 150 -3.50 -15.70 -1.88
CA LYS A 150 -3.22 -17.07 -1.41
C LYS A 150 -3.79 -17.40 -0.03
N PRO A 151 -4.30 -18.62 0.21
CA PRO A 151 -4.89 -19.01 1.51
C PRO A 151 -4.02 -18.77 2.74
N GLU A 152 -2.72 -18.99 2.62
CA GLU A 152 -1.76 -18.79 3.70
C GLU A 152 -1.55 -17.31 4.08
N GLU A 153 -1.99 -16.36 3.24
CA GLU A 153 -1.84 -14.92 3.45
C GLU A 153 -2.97 -14.34 4.30
N TYR A 154 -4.12 -15.04 4.40
CA TYR A 154 -5.25 -14.68 5.26
C TYR A 154 -5.57 -15.75 6.32
N ASP A 155 -4.70 -16.76 6.52
CA ASP A 155 -4.77 -17.68 7.66
C ASP A 155 -3.92 -17.18 8.84
N PRO A 156 -4.53 -16.77 9.98
CA PRO A 156 -3.78 -16.33 11.17
C PRO A 156 -2.80 -17.35 11.75
N ASN A 157 -2.90 -18.62 11.34
CA ASN A 157 -2.01 -19.70 11.76
C ASN A 157 -0.78 -19.90 10.88
N SER A 158 -0.69 -19.19 9.76
CA SER A 158 0.39 -19.24 8.79
C SER A 158 1.59 -18.38 9.19
N ASN A 159 2.80 -18.82 8.81
CA ASN A 159 3.99 -17.98 8.93
C ASN A 159 3.93 -16.78 7.97
N VAL A 160 3.28 -16.92 6.81
CA VAL A 160 3.11 -15.85 5.83
C VAL A 160 2.23 -14.74 6.42
N TYR A 161 1.07 -15.10 6.98
CA TYR A 161 0.21 -14.14 7.69
C TYR A 161 0.95 -13.41 8.82
N PHE A 162 1.71 -14.15 9.65
CA PHE A 162 2.51 -13.54 10.73
C PHE A 162 3.52 -12.49 10.19
N ILE A 163 4.17 -12.80 9.07
CA ILE A 163 5.10 -11.89 8.41
C ILE A 163 4.35 -10.68 7.82
N ALA A 164 3.20 -10.93 7.18
CA ALA A 164 2.34 -9.91 6.61
C ALA A 164 1.86 -8.92 7.70
N GLU A 165 1.52 -9.39 8.90
CA GLU A 165 1.20 -8.50 10.02
C GLU A 165 2.39 -7.59 10.40
N CYS A 166 3.61 -8.11 10.35
CA CYS A 166 4.82 -7.33 10.65
C CYS A 166 5.10 -6.29 9.56
N GLY A 167 4.94 -6.66 8.27
CA GLY A 167 5.08 -5.72 7.16
C GLY A 167 3.99 -4.64 7.18
N ARG A 168 2.73 -5.02 7.40
CA ARG A 168 1.62 -4.08 7.61
C ARG A 168 1.91 -3.13 8.77
N ARG A 169 2.41 -3.66 9.88
CA ARG A 169 2.80 -2.83 11.03
C ARG A 169 3.85 -1.78 10.65
N ALA A 170 4.89 -2.15 9.90
CA ALA A 170 5.88 -1.19 9.42
C ALA A 170 5.25 -0.16 8.47
N ALA A 171 4.35 -0.58 7.56
CA ALA A 171 3.62 0.35 6.69
C ALA A 171 2.82 1.36 7.50
N LEU A 172 2.12 0.94 8.56
CA LEU A 172 1.40 1.86 9.43
C LEU A 172 2.33 2.85 10.16
N GLU A 173 3.51 2.39 10.58
CA GLU A 173 4.51 3.25 11.25
C GLU A 173 5.11 4.32 10.32
N TYR A 174 5.32 4.00 9.05
CA TYR A 174 5.98 4.92 8.10
C TYR A 174 4.99 5.72 7.24
N GLN A 175 3.81 5.17 6.96
CA GLN A 175 2.82 5.77 6.08
C GLN A 175 1.66 6.37 6.87
N ARG A 176 0.88 5.54 7.56
CA ARG A 176 -0.36 5.98 8.24
C ARG A 176 -0.11 6.96 9.38
N ALA A 177 0.96 6.78 10.13
CA ALA A 177 1.35 7.67 11.23
C ALA A 177 1.67 9.11 10.78
N LEU A 178 1.82 9.36 9.47
CA LEU A 178 1.96 10.72 8.93
C LEU A 178 0.63 11.49 8.90
N HIS A 179 -0.51 10.79 9.01
CA HIS A 179 -1.85 11.36 8.86
C HIS A 179 -2.61 11.43 10.18
N GLU A 180 -2.40 10.45 11.05
CA GLU A 180 -3.14 10.32 12.30
C GLU A 180 -2.20 9.86 13.42
N ASP A 181 -2.50 10.29 14.65
CA ASP A 181 -1.76 9.89 15.83
C ASP A 181 -2.09 8.43 16.18
N ILE A 182 -1.16 7.52 15.90
CA ILE A 182 -1.30 6.11 16.22
C ILE A 182 -0.48 5.79 17.47
N ASP A 183 -1.14 5.23 18.50
CA ASP A 183 -0.43 4.69 19.66
C ASP A 183 0.17 3.31 19.37
N PHE A 184 1.48 3.31 19.07
CA PHE A 184 2.24 2.09 18.82
C PHE A 184 2.65 1.34 20.12
N SER A 185 2.41 1.91 21.31
CA SER A 185 2.88 1.37 22.60
C SER A 185 2.16 0.11 23.09
N HIS A 186 0.97 -0.17 22.54
CA HIS A 186 0.15 -1.35 22.87
C HIS A 186 0.10 -2.34 21.70
N PRO A 187 1.14 -3.14 21.43
CA PRO A 187 1.26 -3.99 20.22
C PRO A 187 0.07 -4.92 19.97
N THR A 188 -0.66 -5.35 20.99
CA THR A 188 -1.87 -6.18 20.87
C THR A 188 -3.13 -5.41 20.48
N ARG A 189 -3.11 -4.08 20.54
CA ARG A 189 -4.26 -3.20 20.24
C ARG A 189 -4.19 -2.56 18.86
N ILE A 190 -3.03 -2.47 18.21
CA ILE A 190 -2.96 -1.86 16.86
C ILE A 190 -3.72 -2.67 15.79
N PRO A 191 -3.73 -4.02 15.82
CA PRO A 191 -4.62 -4.79 14.94
C PRO A 191 -6.12 -4.54 15.18
N GLN A 192 -6.49 -4.02 16.36
CA GLN A 192 -7.88 -3.75 16.73
C GLN A 192 -8.29 -2.27 16.50
N LEU A 193 -7.33 -1.34 16.51
CA LEU A 193 -7.57 0.10 16.38
C LEU A 193 -7.47 0.60 14.93
N LEU A 194 -6.67 -0.06 14.09
CA LEU A 194 -6.53 0.27 12.66
C LEU A 194 -7.07 -0.90 11.87
N ARG A 195 -8.40 -0.96 11.83
CA ARG A 195 -9.13 -1.95 11.05
C ARG A 195 -8.93 -1.79 9.55
N GLU A 196 -8.39 -0.66 9.08
CA GLU A 196 -8.51 -0.30 7.66
C GLU A 196 -7.35 0.61 7.23
N ASN A 197 -6.85 0.41 6.00
CA ASN A 197 -5.78 1.23 5.43
C ASN A 197 -6.32 2.24 4.40
N TYR A 198 -7.61 2.21 4.05
CA TYR A 198 -8.19 3.19 3.14
C TYR A 198 -8.25 4.60 3.76
N VAL A 199 -8.37 5.60 2.88
CA VAL A 199 -8.50 7.02 3.25
C VAL A 199 -9.78 7.59 2.67
N ILE A 200 -10.57 8.26 3.52
CA ILE A 200 -11.62 9.18 3.11
C ILE A 200 -11.22 10.55 3.66
N HIS A 201 -10.97 11.51 2.76
CA HIS A 201 -10.46 12.82 3.16
C HIS A 201 -11.11 13.94 2.36
N ARG A 202 -11.69 14.92 3.06
CA ARG A 202 -12.25 16.12 2.45
C ARG A 202 -11.26 17.29 2.51
N MET A 203 -11.15 17.97 1.38
CA MET A 203 -10.36 19.18 1.19
C MET A 203 -11.22 20.24 0.48
N GLY A 204 -12.01 20.98 1.27
CA GLY A 204 -12.90 22.02 0.72
C GLY A 204 -14.02 21.44 -0.13
N GLU A 205 -14.06 21.85 -1.39
CA GLU A 205 -14.97 21.33 -2.42
C GLU A 205 -14.46 20.04 -3.09
N TYR A 206 -13.24 19.59 -2.75
CA TYR A 206 -12.64 18.36 -3.24
C TYR A 206 -12.69 17.27 -2.17
N CYS A 207 -12.74 16.01 -2.60
CA CYS A 207 -12.48 14.87 -1.73
C CYS A 207 -11.58 13.83 -2.39
N ILE A 208 -10.85 13.12 -1.55
CA ILE A 208 -9.96 12.02 -1.90
C ILE A 208 -10.50 10.78 -1.22
N VAL A 209 -10.73 9.74 -2.01
CA VAL A 209 -11.02 8.39 -1.54
C VAL A 209 -9.94 7.48 -2.08
N MET A 210 -9.11 6.93 -1.20
CA MET A 210 -8.10 5.94 -1.55
C MET A 210 -8.54 4.61 -0.97
N ALA A 211 -9.15 3.77 -1.80
CA ALA A 211 -9.72 2.50 -1.39
C ALA A 211 -8.63 1.46 -1.17
N ASP A 212 -8.77 0.67 -0.12
CA ASP A 212 -7.83 -0.39 0.23
C ASP A 212 -8.32 -1.78 -0.21
N CYS A 213 -7.71 -2.31 -1.26
CA CYS A 213 -8.08 -3.58 -1.85
C CYS A 213 -7.22 -4.74 -1.31
N ARG A 214 -6.05 -4.45 -0.72
CA ARG A 214 -5.10 -5.47 -0.26
C ARG A 214 -5.39 -5.91 1.16
N ALA A 215 -5.55 -4.96 2.09
CA ALA A 215 -5.88 -5.35 3.45
C ALA A 215 -7.28 -5.96 3.54
N ALA A 216 -8.21 -5.49 2.70
CA ALA A 216 -9.54 -6.08 2.53
C ALA A 216 -9.47 -7.58 2.24
N LYS A 217 -8.62 -8.01 1.30
CA LYS A 217 -8.43 -9.43 0.95
C LYS A 217 -7.59 -10.22 1.96
N THR A 218 -6.73 -9.55 2.73
CA THR A 218 -5.72 -10.20 3.58
C THR A 218 -6.11 -10.22 5.06
N PHE A 219 -6.25 -9.05 5.68
CA PHE A 219 -6.40 -8.91 7.14
C PHE A 219 -7.86 -8.77 7.56
N PHE A 220 -8.71 -8.31 6.65
CA PHE A 220 -10.12 -7.99 6.91
C PHE A 220 -11.08 -8.83 6.08
N SER A 221 -10.56 -9.88 5.42
CA SER A 221 -11.36 -10.80 4.63
C SER A 221 -12.31 -11.57 5.54
N VAL A 222 -13.60 -11.49 5.21
CA VAL A 222 -14.64 -12.23 5.92
C VAL A 222 -15.21 -13.27 4.95
N PRO A 223 -15.18 -14.58 5.29
CA PRO A 223 -15.78 -15.60 4.46
C PRO A 223 -17.26 -15.33 4.18
N GLY A 224 -17.62 -15.25 2.90
CA GLY A 224 -18.99 -14.96 2.47
C GLY A 224 -19.38 -13.48 2.54
N ASP A 225 -18.43 -12.55 2.71
CA ASP A 225 -18.68 -11.13 2.52
C ASP A 225 -19.16 -10.90 1.08
N PRO A 226 -20.34 -10.26 0.85
CA PRO A 226 -20.82 -9.97 -0.50
C PRO A 226 -19.96 -8.94 -1.24
N ARG A 227 -19.02 -8.29 -0.54
CA ARG A 227 -18.15 -7.25 -1.08
C ARG A 227 -16.67 -7.55 -0.84
N PRO A 228 -16.11 -8.68 -1.29
CA PRO A 228 -14.78 -9.14 -0.89
C PRO A 228 -13.63 -8.20 -1.30
N PHE A 229 -13.84 -7.40 -2.34
CA PHE A 229 -12.78 -6.52 -2.87
C PHE A 229 -12.50 -5.30 -1.99
N LEU A 230 -13.53 -4.68 -1.40
CA LEU A 230 -13.37 -3.56 -0.44
C LEU A 230 -13.74 -3.97 0.99
N THR A 231 -14.35 -5.13 1.21
CA THR A 231 -15.19 -5.48 2.37
C THR A 231 -16.52 -4.71 2.43
N SER A 232 -17.52 -5.32 3.07
CA SER A 232 -18.79 -4.65 3.34
C SER A 232 -18.66 -3.44 4.26
N HIS A 233 -17.65 -3.43 5.14
CA HIS A 233 -17.44 -2.35 6.11
C HIS A 233 -16.94 -1.08 5.42
N GLN A 234 -15.82 -1.15 4.68
CA GLN A 234 -15.32 -0.02 3.90
C GLN A 234 -16.37 0.50 2.91
N PHE A 235 -17.15 -0.39 2.29
CA PHE A 235 -18.22 0.03 1.38
C PHE A 235 -19.30 0.82 2.13
N HIS A 236 -19.69 0.37 3.32
CA HIS A 236 -20.65 1.07 4.16
C HIS A 236 -20.14 2.46 4.59
N ASP A 237 -18.86 2.58 4.93
CA ASP A 237 -18.25 3.86 5.30
C ASP A 237 -18.22 4.81 4.10
N LEU A 238 -17.93 4.32 2.89
CA LEU A 238 -18.03 5.09 1.66
C LEU A 238 -19.48 5.54 1.37
N GLU A 239 -20.47 4.64 1.49
CA GLU A 239 -21.89 4.98 1.34
C GLU A 239 -22.32 6.06 2.35
N THR A 240 -21.87 5.92 3.60
CA THR A 240 -22.15 6.88 4.68
C THR A 240 -21.52 8.24 4.40
N ALA A 241 -20.27 8.26 3.93
CA ALA A 241 -19.55 9.49 3.59
C ALA A 241 -20.20 10.22 2.40
N LEU A 242 -20.76 9.49 1.43
CA LEU A 242 -21.43 10.03 0.24
C LEU A 242 -22.93 10.34 0.43
N ALA A 243 -23.55 9.88 1.52
CA ALA A 243 -24.97 10.11 1.80
C ALA A 243 -25.30 11.61 1.91
N ALA A 244 -26.57 11.99 1.81
CA ALA A 244 -27.00 13.41 1.85
C ALA A 244 -26.61 14.17 3.14
N SER A 245 -26.24 13.46 4.21
CA SER A 245 -25.71 14.01 5.45
C SER A 245 -24.26 13.58 5.73
N GLY A 246 -23.63 12.88 4.79
CA GLY A 246 -22.26 12.38 4.88
C GLY A 246 -21.23 13.47 4.62
N GLU A 247 -19.99 13.29 5.08
CA GLU A 247 -18.97 14.36 5.00
C GLU A 247 -18.60 14.80 3.57
N LEU A 248 -18.86 13.97 2.55
CA LEU A 248 -18.53 14.23 1.15
C LEU A 248 -19.72 14.70 0.31
N TRP A 249 -20.91 14.86 0.89
CA TRP A 249 -22.19 15.04 0.17
C TRP A 249 -22.21 16.23 -0.82
N ASP A 250 -21.49 17.30 -0.48
CA ASP A 250 -21.38 18.57 -1.21
C ASP A 250 -20.01 18.75 -1.87
N CYS A 251 -19.16 17.72 -1.89
CA CYS A 251 -17.93 17.76 -2.66
C CYS A 251 -18.28 17.81 -4.16
N THR A 252 -17.68 18.75 -4.88
CA THR A 252 -17.91 18.93 -6.31
C THR A 252 -17.03 18.00 -7.16
N MET A 253 -15.89 17.58 -6.62
CA MET A 253 -14.96 16.66 -7.28
C MET A 253 -14.45 15.61 -6.31
N MET A 254 -14.49 14.35 -6.73
CA MET A 254 -13.91 13.21 -6.01
C MET A 254 -12.77 12.60 -6.81
N ILE A 255 -11.61 12.46 -6.18
CA ILE A 255 -10.52 11.60 -6.65
C ILE A 255 -10.72 10.24 -5.99
N PHE A 256 -11.13 9.23 -6.76
CA PHE A 256 -11.22 7.86 -6.29
C PHE A 256 -10.03 7.07 -6.83
N ALA A 257 -9.19 6.55 -5.94
CA ALA A 257 -7.99 5.81 -6.28
C ALA A 257 -7.96 4.46 -5.56
N THR A 258 -7.30 3.49 -6.19
CA THR A 258 -7.15 2.10 -5.73
C THR A 258 -5.72 1.66 -6.00
N GLN A 259 -5.22 0.69 -5.24
CA GLN A 259 -3.88 0.15 -5.49
C GLN A 259 -3.78 -0.56 -6.84
N VAL A 260 -4.81 -1.33 -7.17
CA VAL A 260 -4.92 -2.05 -8.44
C VAL A 260 -5.85 -1.32 -9.41
N PRO A 261 -5.64 -1.40 -10.73
CA PRO A 261 -6.53 -0.78 -11.70
C PRO A 261 -7.99 -1.29 -11.60
N MET A 262 -8.96 -0.37 -11.45
CA MET A 262 -10.39 -0.74 -11.42
C MET A 262 -10.92 -1.21 -12.79
N ILE A 263 -10.53 -0.51 -13.86
CA ILE A 263 -10.96 -0.82 -15.23
C ILE A 263 -9.73 -0.70 -16.14
N PHE A 264 -9.03 -1.81 -16.34
CA PHE A 264 -7.96 -1.89 -17.34
C PHE A 264 -8.47 -2.51 -18.65
N MET A 265 -9.24 -3.59 -18.53
CA MET A 265 -9.84 -4.33 -19.65
C MET A 265 -11.23 -4.86 -19.25
N GLY A 266 -12.06 -5.19 -20.25
CA GLY A 266 -13.35 -5.83 -19.98
C GLY A 266 -13.18 -7.26 -19.46
N ARG A 267 -14.09 -7.73 -18.59
CA ARG A 267 -14.07 -9.04 -17.90
C ARG A 267 -13.51 -10.21 -18.72
N LYS A 268 -14.05 -10.47 -19.92
CA LYS A 268 -13.61 -11.59 -20.77
C LYS A 268 -12.13 -11.53 -21.16
N MET A 269 -11.58 -10.32 -21.24
CA MET A 269 -10.18 -10.08 -21.57
C MET A 269 -9.31 -10.20 -20.32
N THR A 270 -9.74 -9.63 -19.19
CA THR A 270 -9.11 -9.82 -17.87
C THR A 270 -9.00 -11.30 -17.53
N GLU A 271 -10.10 -12.07 -17.58
CA GLU A 271 -10.12 -13.52 -17.32
C GLU A 271 -9.23 -14.33 -18.28
N ARG A 272 -9.04 -13.86 -19.51
CA ARG A 272 -8.15 -14.52 -20.49
C ARG A 272 -6.68 -14.27 -20.19
N ILE A 273 -6.35 -13.07 -19.73
CA ILE A 273 -4.97 -12.66 -19.47
C ILE A 273 -4.53 -13.12 -18.08
N ALA A 274 -5.43 -13.16 -17.09
CA ALA A 274 -5.21 -13.75 -15.76
C ALA A 274 -4.68 -15.19 -15.82
N LYS A 275 -5.04 -15.98 -16.86
CA LYS A 275 -4.49 -17.32 -17.08
C LYS A 275 -3.00 -17.36 -17.48
N LYS A 276 -2.40 -16.20 -17.74
CA LYS A 276 -1.04 -16.04 -18.26
C LYS A 276 -0.19 -15.07 -17.44
N LEU A 277 -0.83 -14.13 -16.75
CA LEU A 277 -0.22 -13.08 -15.92
C LEU A 277 -1.09 -12.94 -14.68
N ASP A 278 -0.52 -13.28 -13.53
CA ASP A 278 -1.26 -13.44 -12.28
C ASP A 278 -1.75 -12.07 -11.73
N ASP A 279 -1.08 -10.96 -12.07
CA ASP A 279 -1.46 -9.57 -11.72
C ASP A 279 -2.93 -9.22 -12.06
N PHE A 280 -3.52 -9.91 -13.03
CA PHE A 280 -4.91 -9.68 -13.46
C PHE A 280 -5.94 -10.31 -12.52
N GLU A 281 -5.55 -11.25 -11.65
CA GLU A 281 -6.41 -11.81 -10.60
C GLU A 281 -6.71 -10.77 -9.51
N GLY A 282 -5.77 -9.86 -9.27
CA GLY A 282 -5.93 -8.74 -8.36
C GLY A 282 -6.96 -7.70 -8.81
N MET A 283 -7.34 -7.64 -10.08
CA MET A 283 -8.19 -6.57 -10.64
C MET A 283 -9.68 -6.73 -10.30
N TRP A 284 -10.40 -5.60 -10.14
CA TRP A 284 -11.85 -5.60 -9.87
C TRP A 284 -12.66 -6.44 -10.87
N SER A 285 -12.31 -6.36 -12.15
CA SER A 285 -13.01 -7.08 -13.24
C SER A 285 -12.78 -8.59 -13.28
N TYR A 286 -12.00 -9.14 -12.34
CA TYR A 286 -11.84 -10.59 -12.19
C TYR A 286 -13.01 -11.17 -11.39
N HIS A 287 -13.54 -12.31 -11.84
CA HIS A 287 -14.79 -12.89 -11.33
C HIS A 287 -14.87 -13.10 -9.81
N ASN A 288 -13.74 -13.35 -9.13
CA ASN A 288 -13.71 -13.52 -7.67
C ASN A 288 -13.80 -12.21 -6.89
N ASN A 289 -13.66 -11.07 -7.57
CA ASN A 289 -13.69 -9.73 -6.99
C ASN A 289 -15.02 -9.00 -7.28
N GLU A 290 -15.89 -9.56 -8.13
CA GLU A 290 -17.18 -8.97 -8.47
C GLU A 290 -18.21 -9.16 -7.35
N TYR A 291 -19.08 -8.16 -7.20
CA TYR A 291 -20.23 -8.25 -6.29
C TYR A 291 -21.37 -9.03 -6.95
N ASP A 292 -22.00 -9.94 -6.20
CA ASP A 292 -23.28 -10.53 -6.62
C ASP A 292 -24.30 -9.37 -6.74
N GLN A 293 -24.74 -9.09 -7.97
CA GLN A 293 -25.76 -8.08 -8.27
C GLN A 293 -27.17 -8.57 -7.93
#